data_AF-A0A167IEJ6-F1
#
_entry.id   AF-A0A167IEJ6-F1
#
_cell.length_a   1.000
_cell.length_b   1.000
_cell.length_c   1.000
_cell.angle_alpha   90.00
_cell.angle_beta   90.00
_cell.angle_gamma   90.00
#
_symmetry.space_group_name_H-M   'P 1'
#
loop_
_entity.id
_entity.type
_entity.pdbx_description
1 polymer ?
#
loop_
_entity_poly.entity_id
_entity_poly.type
_entity_poly.pdbx_seq_one_letter_code
_entity_poly.pdbx_strand_id
1 'polypeptide(L)'
;MKLFSFPAFAIEKAIAKRMLTLMSPHKEWFAQRWAQKPYKKSFVENKAMPLVTLLAKGKTWDDETFNAEMLAWDVLFYDAEVEVLRPLIEGDGLLQLMQKNVPAERVQALLAKLESQRHS
;
A
#
# COMPACT_ATOMS: atom_id res chain seq x y z
N MET A 1 13.17 -3.50 -8.04
CA MET A 1 11.95 -4.31 -7.91
C MET A 1 11.27 -4.48 -9.27
N LYS A 2 11.06 -5.71 -9.76
CA LYS A 2 10.25 -5.97 -10.96
C LYS A 2 8.80 -6.09 -10.52
N LEU A 3 8.06 -4.97 -10.57
CA LEU A 3 6.71 -4.88 -10.03
C LEU A 3 5.75 -5.83 -10.75
N PHE A 4 4.86 -6.46 -9.99
CA PHE A 4 3.76 -7.23 -10.54
C PHE A 4 2.88 -6.28 -11.38
N SER A 5 2.51 -6.71 -12.59
CA SER A 5 1.71 -5.89 -13.50
C SER A 5 0.22 -5.94 -13.10
N PHE A 6 -0.10 -5.36 -11.94
CA PHE A 6 -1.47 -5.11 -11.55
C PHE A 6 -1.97 -3.83 -12.24
N PRO A 7 -3.22 -3.77 -12.72
CA PRO A 7 -3.72 -2.57 -13.39
C PRO A 7 -3.68 -1.36 -12.45
N ALA A 8 -2.89 -0.33 -12.79
CA ALA A 8 -2.78 0.89 -11.99
C ALA A 8 -4.16 1.53 -11.72
N PHE A 9 -5.06 1.49 -12.71
CA PHE A 9 -6.43 1.98 -12.57
C PHE A 9 -7.21 1.27 -11.43
N ALA A 10 -6.96 -0.02 -11.20
CA ALA A 10 -7.64 -0.76 -10.15
C ALA A 10 -7.15 -0.31 -8.76
N ILE A 11 -5.85 0.00 -8.63
CA ILE A 11 -5.26 0.60 -7.43
C ILE A 11 -5.84 1.99 -7.20
N GLU A 12 -5.87 2.84 -8.22
CA GLU A 12 -6.46 4.17 -8.14
C GLU A 12 -7.92 4.13 -7.70
N LYS A 13 -8.71 3.18 -8.23
CA LYS A 13 -10.11 2.99 -7.84
C LYS A 13 -10.25 2.53 -6.38
N ALA A 14 -9.37 1.63 -5.91
CA ALA A 14 -9.35 1.20 -4.52
C ALA A 14 -9.03 2.37 -3.57
N ILE A 15 -8.01 3.18 -3.92
CA ILE A 15 -7.65 4.38 -3.16
C ILE A 15 -8.80 5.39 -3.17
N ALA A 16 -9.40 5.66 -4.32
CA ALA A 16 -10.53 6.60 -4.43
C ALA A 16 -11.71 6.16 -3.56
N LYS A 17 -12.01 4.84 -3.49
CA LYS A 17 -13.02 4.31 -2.58
C LYS A 17 -12.64 4.55 -1.12
N ARG A 18 -11.38 4.29 -0.74
CA ARG A 18 -10.89 4.48 0.63
C ARG A 18 -10.96 5.93 1.10
N MET A 19 -10.69 6.88 0.20
CA MET A 19 -10.80 8.32 0.50
C MET A 19 -12.20 8.75 0.96
N LEU A 20 -13.26 8.01 0.58
CA LEU A 20 -14.63 8.32 1.00
C LEU A 20 -14.83 8.11 2.51
N THR A 21 -14.10 7.15 3.08
CA THR A 21 -14.19 6.74 4.50
C THR A 21 -13.07 7.31 5.36
N LEU A 22 -12.14 8.09 4.79
CA LEU A 22 -11.04 8.68 5.52
C LEU A 22 -11.56 9.77 6.48
N MET A 23 -11.06 9.79 7.71
CA MET A 23 -11.43 10.81 8.71
C MET A 23 -10.59 12.09 8.52
N SER A 24 -11.12 13.23 8.95
CA SER A 24 -10.31 14.46 9.09
C SER A 24 -9.31 14.28 10.25
N PRO A 25 -8.06 14.79 10.15
CA PRO A 25 -7.53 15.66 9.09
C PRO A 25 -6.97 14.91 7.86
N HIS A 26 -6.85 13.58 7.93
CA HIS A 26 -6.22 12.78 6.87
C HIS A 26 -6.91 12.92 5.51
N LYS A 27 -8.25 12.99 5.51
CA LYS A 27 -9.05 13.15 4.28
C LYS A 27 -8.67 14.39 3.49
N GLU A 28 -8.60 15.54 4.15
CA GLU A 28 -8.33 16.84 3.52
C GLU A 28 -6.90 16.88 2.96
N TRP A 29 -5.94 16.47 3.79
CA TRP A 29 -4.53 16.43 3.42
C TRP A 29 -4.28 15.54 2.21
N PHE A 30 -4.87 14.32 2.21
CA PHE A 30 -4.67 13.36 1.14
C PHE A 30 -5.43 13.78 -0.12
N ALA A 31 -6.67 14.28 -0.01
CA ALA A 31 -7.46 14.72 -1.16
C ALA A 31 -6.78 15.85 -1.93
N GLN A 32 -6.21 16.85 -1.23
CA GLN A 32 -5.50 17.96 -1.86
C GLN A 32 -4.30 17.49 -2.70
N ARG A 33 -3.55 16.50 -2.19
CA ARG A 33 -2.39 15.93 -2.89
C ARG A 33 -2.79 14.95 -3.97
N TRP A 34 -3.81 14.13 -3.73
CA TRP A 34 -4.34 13.17 -4.68
C TRP A 34 -4.88 13.82 -5.96
N ALA A 35 -5.38 15.06 -5.86
CA ALA A 35 -5.78 15.86 -7.01
C ALA A 35 -4.59 16.26 -7.92
N GLN A 36 -3.36 16.28 -7.39
CA GLN A 36 -2.16 16.63 -8.13
C GLN A 36 -1.65 15.41 -8.91
N LYS A 37 -1.67 15.49 -10.24
CA LYS A 37 -1.21 14.39 -11.13
C LYS A 37 0.19 13.85 -10.77
N PRO A 38 1.21 14.68 -10.45
CA PRO A 38 2.53 14.17 -10.08
C PRO A 38 2.50 13.36 -8.78
N TYR A 39 1.78 13.83 -7.77
CA TYR A 39 1.66 13.13 -6.50
C TYR A 39 0.91 11.81 -6.66
N LYS A 40 -0.26 11.83 -7.33
CA LYS A 40 -1.03 10.61 -7.59
C LYS A 40 -0.18 9.52 -8.25
N LYS A 41 0.54 9.90 -9.32
CA LYS A 41 1.43 8.98 -10.05
C LYS A 41 2.50 8.40 -9.12
N SER A 42 3.23 9.26 -8.40
CA SER A 42 4.29 8.83 -7.47
C SER A 42 3.73 7.93 -6.36
N PHE A 43 2.58 8.27 -5.78
CA PHE A 43 1.95 7.47 -4.74
C PHE A 43 1.58 6.06 -5.24
N VAL A 44 0.97 5.98 -6.43
CA VAL A 44 0.60 4.69 -7.03
C VAL A 44 1.85 3.88 -7.34
N GLU A 45 2.85 4.46 -7.99
CA GLU A 45 4.05 3.74 -8.46
C GLU A 45 4.98 3.32 -7.32
N ASN A 46 5.22 4.20 -6.34
CA ASN A 46 6.27 4.00 -5.33
C ASN A 46 5.73 3.49 -3.99
N LYS A 47 4.42 3.63 -3.73
CA LYS A 47 3.82 3.24 -2.43
C LYS A 47 2.78 2.15 -2.60
N ALA A 48 1.74 2.39 -3.39
CA ALA A 48 0.63 1.44 -3.48
C ALA A 48 0.95 0.19 -4.33
N MET A 49 1.64 0.33 -5.48
CA MET A 49 2.00 -0.80 -6.34
C MET A 49 2.98 -1.78 -5.69
N PRO A 50 4.05 -1.34 -4.97
CA PRO A 50 4.91 -2.26 -4.22
C PRO A 50 4.15 -3.00 -3.12
N LEU A 51 3.28 -2.30 -2.38
CA LEU A 51 2.41 -2.93 -1.38
C LEU A 51 1.54 -4.04 -1.99
N VAL A 52 0.86 -3.73 -3.09
CA VAL A 52 0.02 -4.70 -3.81
C VAL A 52 0.87 -5.88 -4.31
N THR A 53 2.08 -5.61 -4.80
CA THR A 53 3.02 -6.65 -5.24
C THR A 53 3.40 -7.58 -4.08
N LEU A 54 3.75 -7.02 -2.92
CA LEU A 54 4.10 -7.77 -1.70
C LEU A 54 2.94 -8.65 -1.22
N LEU A 55 1.71 -8.13 -1.23
CA LEU A 55 0.50 -8.88 -0.88
C LEU A 55 0.16 -9.97 -1.90
N ALA A 56 0.37 -9.71 -3.19
CA ALA A 56 0.01 -10.62 -4.26
C ALA A 56 1.00 -11.78 -4.44
N LYS A 57 2.29 -11.50 -4.24
CA LYS A 57 3.41 -12.40 -4.58
C LYS A 57 4.15 -12.94 -3.37
N GLY A 58 4.35 -12.17 -2.30
CA GLY A 58 4.55 -12.77 -0.98
C GLY A 58 3.34 -13.66 -0.69
N LYS A 59 3.42 -14.82 -0.07
CA LYS A 59 2.51 -15.99 -0.21
C LYS A 59 3.05 -17.05 -1.16
N THR A 60 3.71 -16.66 -2.25
CA THR A 60 4.41 -17.61 -3.14
C THR A 60 5.93 -17.50 -3.05
N TRP A 61 6.45 -16.36 -2.60
CA TRP A 61 7.88 -16.19 -2.36
C TRP A 61 8.34 -16.89 -1.09
N ASP A 62 9.59 -17.34 -1.10
CA ASP A 62 10.34 -17.66 0.11
C ASP A 62 10.57 -16.40 0.97
N ASP A 63 11.07 -16.61 2.18
CA ASP A 63 11.29 -15.52 3.14
C ASP A 63 12.43 -14.60 2.74
N GLU A 64 13.47 -15.12 2.08
CA GLU A 64 14.61 -14.33 1.61
C GLU A 64 14.16 -13.30 0.56
N THR A 65 13.41 -13.74 -0.45
CA THR A 65 12.88 -12.87 -1.50
C THR A 65 11.89 -11.86 -0.92
N PHE A 66 11.01 -12.28 -0.02
CA PHE A 66 10.06 -11.37 0.62
C PHE A 66 10.78 -10.28 1.42
N ASN A 67 11.79 -10.65 2.21
CA ASN A 67 12.56 -9.70 3.02
C ASN A 67 13.37 -8.75 2.13
N ALA A 68 13.98 -9.24 1.04
CA ALA A 68 14.70 -8.40 0.09
C ALA A 68 13.77 -7.36 -0.56
N GLU A 69 12.56 -7.75 -0.97
CA GLU A 69 11.59 -6.83 -1.56
C GLU A 69 10.97 -5.87 -0.53
N MET A 70 10.78 -6.31 0.72
CA MET A 70 10.41 -5.44 1.83
C MET A 70 11.46 -4.37 2.11
N LEU A 71 12.75 -4.71 2.01
CA LEU A 71 13.86 -3.77 2.16
C LEU A 71 13.95 -2.83 0.95
N ALA A 72 13.78 -3.34 -0.26
CA ALA A 72 13.81 -2.53 -1.49
C ALA A 72 12.65 -1.53 -1.57
N TRP A 73 11.54 -1.79 -0.89
CA TRP A 73 10.45 -0.83 -0.73
C TRP A 73 10.81 0.28 0.29
N ASP A 74 11.85 1.04 -0.01
CA ASP A 74 12.42 2.08 0.86
C ASP A 74 11.76 3.43 0.59
N VAL A 75 10.64 3.69 1.27
CA VAL A 75 9.86 4.94 1.16
C VAL A 75 9.33 5.36 2.52
N LEU A 76 9.20 6.66 2.72
CA LEU A 76 8.55 7.24 3.90
C LEU A 76 7.06 7.50 3.65
N PHE A 77 6.27 7.41 4.72
CA PHE A 77 4.82 7.63 4.71
C PHE A 77 4.42 8.80 5.58
N TYR A 78 3.50 9.63 5.08
CA TYR A 78 2.75 10.55 5.93
C TYR A 78 1.60 9.81 6.61
N ASP A 79 1.13 10.30 7.76
CA ASP A 79 0.04 9.64 8.50
C ASP A 79 -1.20 9.39 7.64
N ALA A 80 -1.58 10.37 6.82
CA ALA A 80 -2.74 10.23 5.93
C ALA A 80 -2.56 9.15 4.86
N GLU A 81 -1.32 8.89 4.42
CA GLU A 81 -1.02 7.81 3.49
C GLU A 81 -1.12 6.44 4.17
N VAL A 82 -0.68 6.33 5.42
CA VAL A 82 -0.83 5.10 6.23
C VAL A 82 -2.31 4.77 6.40
N GLU A 83 -3.16 5.76 6.72
CA GLU A 83 -4.61 5.57 6.87
C GLU A 83 -5.33 5.17 5.57
N VAL A 84 -4.71 5.44 4.42
CA VAL A 84 -5.16 4.97 3.09
C VAL A 84 -4.68 3.55 2.82
N LEU A 85 -3.43 3.22 3.13
CA LEU A 85 -2.81 1.93 2.77
C LEU A 85 -3.12 0.80 3.77
N ARG A 86 -3.24 1.10 5.06
CA ARG A 86 -3.45 0.09 6.12
C ARG A 86 -4.67 -0.80 5.85
N PRO A 87 -5.85 -0.29 5.47
CA PRO A 87 -7.01 -1.16 5.22
C PRO A 87 -6.84 -2.04 3.98
N LEU A 88 -5.98 -1.64 3.04
CA LEU A 88 -5.60 -2.47 1.89
C LEU A 88 -4.74 -3.68 2.30
N ILE A 89 -4.14 -3.67 3.49
CA ILE A 89 -3.42 -4.80 4.11
C ILE A 89 -4.37 -5.63 4.98
N GLU A 90 -5.29 -4.99 5.68
CA GLU A 90 -6.25 -5.64 6.58
C GLU A 90 -7.39 -6.36 5.84
N GLY A 91 -7.51 -6.16 4.53
CA GLY A 91 -8.42 -6.94 3.68
C GLY A 91 -9.71 -6.22 3.30
N ASP A 92 -9.73 -4.89 3.38
CA ASP A 92 -10.86 -4.11 2.91
C ASP A 92 -10.86 -3.95 1.38
N GLY A 93 -11.98 -4.29 0.75
CA GLY A 93 -12.28 -3.97 -0.64
C GLY A 93 -11.63 -4.88 -1.69
N LEU A 94 -11.34 -4.31 -2.87
CA LEU A 94 -11.02 -5.03 -4.11
C LEU A 94 -9.75 -5.92 -4.00
N LEU A 95 -8.86 -5.62 -3.06
CA LEU A 95 -7.59 -6.32 -2.88
C LEU A 95 -7.69 -7.54 -1.94
N GLN A 96 -8.85 -7.78 -1.32
CA GLN A 96 -9.08 -8.93 -0.43
C GLN A 96 -8.76 -10.27 -1.12
N LEU A 97 -9.05 -10.40 -2.41
CA LEU A 97 -8.74 -11.61 -3.19
C LEU A 97 -7.24 -11.87 -3.32
N MET A 98 -6.42 -10.81 -3.30
CA MET A 98 -4.96 -10.93 -3.41
C MET A 98 -4.35 -11.46 -2.12
N GLN A 99 -4.95 -11.12 -0.98
CA GLN A 99 -4.51 -11.52 0.35
C GLN A 99 -4.87 -12.96 0.73
N LYS A 100 -5.67 -13.65 -0.09
CA LYS A 100 -6.02 -15.05 0.18
C LYS A 100 -4.73 -15.87 0.32
N ASN A 101 -4.56 -16.46 1.51
CA ASN A 101 -3.43 -17.28 1.93
C ASN A 101 -2.10 -16.52 2.13
N VAL A 102 -2.12 -15.20 2.37
CA VAL A 102 -0.91 -14.50 2.82
C VAL A 102 -0.62 -14.90 4.28
N PRO A 103 0.61 -15.34 4.61
CA PRO A 103 0.98 -15.66 5.99
C PRO A 103 0.77 -14.46 6.93
N ALA A 104 0.27 -14.72 8.14
CA ALA A 104 -0.08 -13.68 9.11
C ALA A 104 1.14 -12.82 9.48
N GLU A 105 2.32 -13.44 9.57
CA GLU A 105 3.59 -12.79 9.88
C GLU A 105 3.97 -11.75 8.81
N ARG A 106 3.66 -12.03 7.54
CA ARG A 106 3.92 -11.09 6.43
C ARG A 106 2.96 -9.92 6.43
N VAL A 107 1.69 -10.15 6.79
CA VAL A 107 0.71 -9.08 7.01
C VAL A 107 1.19 -8.16 8.15
N GLN A 108 1.61 -8.74 9.28
CA GLN A 108 2.16 -7.98 10.40
C GLN A 108 3.42 -7.21 10.03
N ALA A 109 4.33 -7.80 9.25
CA ALA A 109 5.53 -7.12 8.77
C ALA A 109 5.20 -5.90 7.88
N LEU A 110 4.18 -6.00 7.02
CA LEU A 110 3.72 -4.88 6.20
C LEU A 110 3.12 -3.75 7.05
N LEU A 111 2.29 -4.10 8.04
CA LEU A 111 1.73 -3.13 8.99
C LEU A 111 2.85 -2.44 9.77
N ALA A 112 3.80 -3.20 10.33
CA ALA A 112 4.94 -2.66 11.07
C ALA A 112 5.84 -1.76 10.20
N LYS A 113 5.97 -2.05 8.91
CA LYS A 113 6.70 -1.19 7.98
C LYS A 113 6.01 0.17 7.78
N LEU A 114 4.67 0.19 7.64
CA LEU A 114 3.92 1.45 7.56
C LEU A 114 4.08 2.30 8.82
N GLU A 115 4.20 1.67 9.99
CA GLU A 115 4.42 2.37 11.26
C GLU A 115 5.86 2.89 11.44
N SER A 116 6.85 2.06 11.11
CA SER A 116 8.27 2.39 11.33
C SER A 116 8.84 3.40 10.33
N GLN A 117 8.24 3.53 9.14
CA GLN A 117 8.69 4.43 8.08
C GLN A 117 7.83 5.70 7.98
N ARG A 118 7.28 6.18 9.09
CA ARG A 118 6.55 7.45 9.11
C ARG A 118 7.51 8.62 9.05
N HIS A 119 7.10 9.67 8.35
CA HIS A 119 7.74 10.98 8.50
C HIS A 119 7.61 11.40 9.97
N SER A 120 8.75 11.58 10.63
CA SER A 120 8.84 12.08 12.02
C SER A 120 8.53 13.57 12.10
#